data_AF-A0A1H0ZWG7-F1
#
_entry.id   AF-A0A1H0ZWG7-F1
#
_cell.length_a   1.000
_cell.length_b   1.000
_cell.length_c   1.000
_cell.angle_alpha   90.00
_cell.angle_beta   90.00
_cell.angle_gamma   90.00
#
_symmetry.space_group_name_H-M   'P 1'
#
loop_
_entity.id
_entity.type
_entity.pdbx_description
1 polymer ?
#
loop_
_entity_poly.entity_id
_entity_poly.type
_entity_poly.pdbx_seq_one_letter_code
_entity_poly.pdbx_strand_id
1 'polypeptide(L)'
;MNLLKKINVVGAILIENGKILCAQRGEGKSLAYLWEFPGGKIETGETPQEALIRELQEELMIDVEVQSEKFEETSYQYDFGLVTLTTFICFLKRGTPQLTEHIAVEWLAPKELTTLEWAPADIPAVEKLMEMETIR
;
A
#
# COMPACT_ATOMS: atom_id res chain seq x y z
N MET A 1 -20.19 1.44 -25.47
CA MET A 1 -19.98 1.64 -24.03
C MET A 1 -18.56 1.21 -23.75
N ASN A 2 -17.62 2.15 -23.57
CA ASN A 2 -16.25 1.78 -23.20
C ASN A 2 -16.30 1.24 -21.77
N LEU A 3 -16.09 -0.06 -21.62
CA LEU A 3 -15.93 -0.68 -20.31
C LEU A 3 -14.62 -0.16 -19.73
N LEU A 4 -14.70 0.63 -18.66
CA LEU A 4 -13.54 1.04 -17.89
C LEU A 4 -12.79 -0.22 -17.44
N LYS A 5 -11.47 -0.27 -17.69
CA LYS A 5 -10.62 -1.35 -17.21
C LYS A 5 -10.67 -1.34 -15.68
N LYS A 6 -11.14 -2.42 -15.08
CA LYS A 6 -11.12 -2.62 -13.62
C LYS A 6 -9.78 -3.21 -13.23
N ILE A 7 -9.16 -2.64 -12.21
CA ILE A 7 -7.85 -3.04 -11.72
C ILE A 7 -7.97 -3.18 -10.20
N ASN A 8 -7.76 -4.39 -9.68
CA ASN A 8 -7.75 -4.63 -8.24
C ASN A 8 -6.31 -4.64 -7.76
N VAL A 9 -6.04 -3.89 -6.70
CA VAL A 9 -4.71 -3.74 -6.09
C VAL A 9 -4.81 -3.90 -4.59
N VAL A 10 -3.70 -4.31 -3.98
CA VAL A 10 -3.55 -4.48 -2.54
C VAL A 10 -2.42 -3.62 -2.02
N GLY A 11 -2.59 -3.07 -0.82
CA GLY A 11 -1.58 -2.26 -0.14
C GLY A 11 -1.32 -2.73 1.29
N ALA A 12 -0.06 -2.71 1.69
CA ALA A 12 0.37 -3.11 3.02
C ALA A 12 0.55 -1.90 3.94
N ILE A 13 -0.26 -1.85 4.99
CA ILE A 13 0.02 -1.00 6.14
C ILE A 13 0.98 -1.78 7.03
N LEU A 14 2.27 -1.77 6.65
CA LEU A 14 3.31 -2.44 7.40
C LEU A 14 3.68 -1.61 8.63
N ILE A 15 3.49 -2.19 9.81
CA ILE A 15 3.70 -1.50 11.09
C ILE A 15 4.93 -2.04 11.80
N GLU A 16 5.81 -1.12 12.22
CA GLU A 16 6.96 -1.42 13.06
C GLU A 16 7.20 -0.27 14.03
N ASN A 17 7.33 -0.57 15.33
CA ASN A 17 7.58 0.43 16.37
C ASN A 17 6.59 1.63 16.36
N GLY A 18 5.32 1.38 16.06
CA GLY A 18 4.27 2.41 15.98
C GLY A 18 4.38 3.33 14.76
N LYS A 19 5.22 2.96 13.79
CA LYS A 19 5.41 3.66 12.52
C LYS A 19 4.94 2.79 11.37
N ILE A 20 4.61 3.43 10.27
CA ILE A 20 4.09 2.82 9.05
C ILE A 20 5.11 3.01 7.94
N LEU A 21 5.34 1.96 7.16
CA LEU A 21 6.18 2.01 5.97
C LEU A 21 5.44 2.76 4.84
N CYS A 22 6.01 3.86 4.38
CA CYS A 22 5.52 4.66 3.25
C CYS A 22 6.56 4.60 2.14
N ALA A 23 6.12 4.38 0.90
CA ALA A 23 7.01 4.28 -0.25
C ALA A 23 6.70 5.36 -1.29
N GLN A 24 7.73 5.99 -1.83
CA GLN A 24 7.60 7.01 -2.87
C GLN A 24 7.82 6.42 -4.25
N ARG A 25 6.89 6.70 -5.16
CA ARG A 25 6.93 6.19 -6.54
C ARG A 25 8.04 6.83 -7.35
N GLY A 26 8.79 5.99 -8.06
CA GLY A 26 9.83 6.45 -8.97
C GLY A 26 9.35 7.12 -10.26
N GLU A 27 10.29 7.76 -10.95
CA GLU A 27 10.04 8.42 -12.24
C GLU A 27 9.56 7.40 -13.30
N GLY A 28 8.55 7.78 -14.09
CA GLY A 28 8.00 6.93 -15.15
C GLY A 28 6.92 5.93 -14.72
N LYS A 29 6.65 5.79 -13.41
CA LYS A 29 5.43 5.11 -12.92
C LYS A 29 4.21 6.04 -13.07
N SER A 30 3.01 5.48 -13.21
CA SER A 30 1.77 6.26 -13.07
C SER A 30 1.77 6.95 -11.70
N LEU A 31 1.37 8.22 -11.61
CA LEU A 31 1.41 9.00 -10.36
C LEU A 31 2.83 9.13 -9.75
N ALA A 32 3.86 9.30 -10.60
CA ALA A 32 5.23 9.49 -10.15
C ALA A 32 5.35 10.55 -9.05
N TYR A 33 6.29 10.32 -8.12
CA TYR A 33 6.60 11.17 -6.97
C TYR A 33 5.56 11.21 -5.83
N LEU A 34 4.36 10.66 -6.03
CA LEU A 34 3.41 10.47 -4.93
C LEU A 34 3.85 9.32 -4.01
N TRP A 35 3.33 9.35 -2.78
CA TRP A 35 3.53 8.32 -1.77
C TRP A 35 2.37 7.32 -1.76
N GLU A 36 2.69 6.06 -1.53
CA GLU A 36 1.73 4.95 -1.46
C GLU A 36 2.14 3.90 -0.42
N PHE A 37 1.19 3.04 -0.07
CA PHE A 37 1.50 1.82 0.66
C PHE A 37 2.13 0.79 -0.28
N PRO A 38 3.21 0.07 0.13
CA PRO A 38 3.79 -0.99 -0.69
C PRO A 38 2.79 -2.09 -1.03
N GLY A 39 2.92 -2.69 -2.21
CA GLY A 39 1.99 -3.67 -2.71
C GLY A 39 1.74 -3.52 -4.21
N GLY A 40 0.75 -4.22 -4.73
CA GLY A 40 0.60 -4.32 -6.17
C GLY A 40 -0.71 -4.93 -6.63
N LYS A 41 -0.73 -5.43 -7.85
CA LYS A 41 -1.94 -5.95 -8.48
C LYS A 41 -2.24 -7.36 -7.99
N ILE A 42 -3.52 -7.66 -7.85
CA ILE A 42 -3.97 -9.04 -7.65
C ILE A 42 -3.92 -9.76 -8.99
N GLU A 43 -3.16 -10.84 -9.08
CA GLU A 43 -3.11 -11.69 -10.28
C GLU A 43 -4.26 -12.71 -10.31
N THR A 44 -4.44 -13.35 -11.47
CA THR A 44 -5.54 -14.30 -11.65
C THR A 44 -5.31 -15.55 -10.81
N GLY A 45 -6.27 -15.84 -9.93
CA GLY A 45 -6.24 -17.01 -9.06
C GLY A 45 -5.67 -16.73 -7.66
N GLU A 46 -5.19 -15.52 -7.40
CA GLU A 46 -4.72 -15.10 -6.09
C GLU A 46 -5.87 -14.58 -5.22
N THR A 47 -5.81 -14.88 -3.93
CA THR A 47 -6.48 -14.08 -2.90
C THR A 47 -5.75 -12.75 -2.70
N PRO A 48 -6.42 -11.70 -2.17
CA PRO A 48 -5.76 -10.44 -1.86
C PRO A 48 -4.53 -10.59 -0.95
N GLN A 49 -4.58 -11.50 0.02
CA GLN A 49 -3.48 -11.76 0.94
C GLN A 49 -2.32 -12.48 0.26
N GLU A 50 -2.58 -13.46 -0.62
CA GLU A 50 -1.53 -14.12 -1.40
C GLU A 50 -0.82 -13.14 -2.32
N ALA A 51 -1.59 -12.29 -3.02
CA ALA A 51 -1.03 -11.23 -3.86
C ALA A 51 -0.14 -10.29 -3.02
N LEU A 52 -0.62 -9.83 -1.87
CA LEU A 52 0.14 -8.90 -1.03
C LEU A 52 1.44 -9.53 -0.50
N ILE A 53 1.42 -10.81 -0.11
CA ILE A 53 2.63 -11.53 0.33
C ILE A 53 3.64 -11.63 -0.81
N ARG A 54 3.20 -11.98 -2.03
CA ARG A 54 4.07 -12.06 -3.21
C ARG A 54 4.69 -10.69 -3.52
N GLU A 55 3.87 -9.65 -3.61
CA GLU A 55 4.34 -8.30 -3.93
C GLU A 55 5.38 -7.80 -2.91
N LEU A 56 5.15 -7.98 -1.61
CA LEU A 56 6.11 -7.56 -0.59
C LEU A 56 7.42 -8.37 -0.61
N GLN A 57 7.39 -9.63 -1.05
CA GLN A 57 8.61 -10.40 -1.30
C GLN A 57 9.40 -9.83 -2.48
N GLU A 58 8.71 -9.51 -3.57
CA GLU A 58 9.32 -9.02 -4.81
C GLU A 58 9.85 -7.58 -4.66
N GLU A 59 9.06 -6.69 -4.05
CA GLU A 59 9.37 -5.27 -3.92
C GLU A 59 10.31 -4.95 -2.75
N LEU A 60 10.23 -5.73 -1.66
CA LEU A 60 10.89 -5.38 -0.40
C LEU A 60 11.74 -6.50 0.20
N MET A 61 11.68 -7.72 -0.34
CA MET A 61 12.36 -8.92 0.19
C MET A 61 12.01 -9.23 1.64
N ILE A 62 10.72 -9.08 2.02
CA ILE A 62 10.23 -9.29 3.38
C ILE A 62 9.08 -10.30 3.47
N ASP A 63 9.11 -11.12 4.52
CA ASP A 63 7.99 -11.99 4.90
C ASP A 63 7.11 -11.27 5.92
N VAL A 64 5.81 -11.25 5.69
CA VAL A 64 4.86 -10.58 6.59
C VAL A 64 3.74 -11.52 7.05
N GLU A 65 3.15 -11.18 8.18
CA GLU A 65 1.78 -11.58 8.52
C GLU A 65 0.81 -10.56 7.95
N VAL A 66 -0.15 -11.01 7.15
CA VAL A 66 -1.26 -10.17 6.69
C VAL A 66 -2.47 -10.47 7.56
N GLN A 67 -3.07 -9.46 8.18
CA GLN A 67 -4.30 -9.65 8.93
C GLN A 67 -5.45 -10.13 8.01
N SER A 68 -6.34 -10.95 8.56
CA SER A 68 -7.45 -11.52 7.79
C SER A 68 -8.48 -10.48 7.35
N GLU A 69 -8.72 -9.46 8.19
CA GLU A 69 -9.67 -8.40 7.91
C GLU A 69 -9.01 -7.29 7.09
N LYS A 70 -9.71 -6.83 6.04
CA LYS A 70 -9.28 -5.65 5.30
C LYS A 70 -9.39 -4.42 6.20
N PHE A 71 -8.39 -3.56 6.13
CA PHE A 71 -8.38 -2.30 6.85
C PHE A 71 -9.28 -1.29 6.17
N GLU A 72 -9.06 -1.03 4.87
CA GLU A 72 -9.85 -0.09 4.07
C GLU A 72 -9.94 -0.52 2.62
N GLU A 73 -11.01 -0.14 1.92
CA GLU A 73 -11.17 -0.40 0.49
C GLU A 73 -11.66 0.85 -0.24
N THR A 74 -10.83 1.36 -1.15
CA THR A 74 -11.10 2.60 -1.88
C THR A 74 -11.13 2.33 -3.38
N SER A 75 -12.11 2.89 -4.08
CA SER A 75 -12.16 2.87 -5.54
C SER A 75 -11.94 4.28 -6.09
N TYR A 76 -10.94 4.43 -6.97
CA TYR A 76 -10.61 5.70 -7.60
C TYR A 76 -10.52 5.55 -9.12
N GLN A 77 -11.14 6.49 -9.85
CA GLN A 77 -11.13 6.48 -11.30
C GLN A 77 -9.97 7.31 -11.83
N TYR A 78 -9.05 6.64 -12.53
CA TYR A 78 -7.98 7.27 -13.29
C TYR A 78 -8.30 7.23 -14.79
N ASP A 79 -7.55 7.99 -15.59
CA ASP A 79 -7.70 8.01 -17.06
C ASP A 79 -7.52 6.62 -17.68
N PHE A 80 -6.73 5.75 -17.04
CA PHE A 80 -6.43 4.40 -17.52
C PHE A 80 -7.40 3.32 -17.01
N GLY A 81 -8.29 3.62 -16.07
CA GLY A 81 -9.21 2.64 -15.49
C GLY A 81 -9.70 2.96 -14.08
N LEU A 82 -10.60 2.12 -13.58
CA LEU A 82 -11.06 2.15 -12.20
C LEU A 82 -10.16 1.24 -11.35
N VAL A 83 -9.42 1.83 -10.42
CA VAL A 83 -8.57 1.12 -9.48
C VAL A 83 -9.34 0.92 -8.18
N THR A 84 -9.39 -0.32 -7.70
CA THR A 84 -9.90 -0.65 -6.36
C THR A 84 -8.72 -1.12 -5.51
N LEU A 85 -8.32 -0.29 -4.54
CA LEU A 85 -7.26 -0.56 -3.57
C LEU A 85 -7.87 -1.13 -2.29
N THR A 86 -7.44 -2.33 -1.90
CA THR A 86 -7.75 -2.93 -0.61
C THR A 86 -6.48 -2.96 0.26
N THR A 87 -6.51 -2.28 1.40
CA THR A 87 -5.38 -2.24 2.33
C THR A 87 -5.54 -3.24 3.47
N PHE A 88 -4.42 -3.78 3.93
CA PHE A 88 -4.35 -4.70 5.06
C PHE A 88 -3.26 -4.27 6.05
N ILE A 89 -3.55 -4.43 7.35
CA ILE A 89 -2.52 -4.34 8.38
C ILE A 89 -1.57 -5.53 8.24
N CYS A 90 -0.28 -5.23 8.18
CA CYS A 90 0.77 -6.23 8.04
C CYS A 90 1.83 -6.09 9.14
N PHE A 91 2.36 -7.23 9.59
CA PHE A 91 3.46 -7.28 10.56
C PHE A 91 4.65 -8.03 10.00
N LEU A 92 5.84 -7.48 10.20
CA LEU A 92 7.08 -8.10 9.72
C LEU A 92 7.34 -9.42 10.47
N LYS A 93 7.48 -10.53 9.73
CA LYS A 93 7.94 -11.83 10.28
C LYS A 93 9.44 -12.00 10.11
N ARG A 94 9.96 -11.63 8.94
CA ARG A 94 11.38 -11.81 8.59
C ARG A 94 11.81 -10.81 7.52
N GLY A 95 13.08 -10.44 7.56
CA GLY A 95 13.70 -9.56 6.58
C GLY A 95 13.83 -8.14 7.11
N THR A 96 14.33 -7.26 6.25
CA THR A 96 14.36 -5.82 6.47
C THR A 96 14.01 -5.20 5.12
N PRO A 97 13.00 -4.31 5.03
CA PRO A 97 12.58 -3.77 3.75
C PRO A 97 13.76 -3.17 2.98
N GLN A 98 14.03 -3.70 1.79
CA GLN A 98 15.04 -3.16 0.89
C GLN A 98 14.35 -2.53 -0.32
N LEU A 99 14.83 -1.36 -0.72
CA LEU A 99 14.30 -0.65 -1.88
C LEU A 99 14.74 -1.35 -3.17
N THR A 100 13.81 -1.97 -3.90
CA THR A 100 14.09 -2.50 -5.26
C THR A 100 13.53 -1.60 -6.37
N GLU A 101 12.36 -0.98 -6.16
CA GLU A 101 11.68 -0.17 -7.21
C GLU A 101 11.27 1.26 -6.80
N HIS A 102 11.34 1.60 -5.51
CA HIS A 102 10.91 2.88 -4.96
C HIS A 102 12.09 3.85 -4.83
N ILE A 103 11.86 5.15 -5.04
CA ILE A 103 12.93 6.15 -4.97
C ILE A 103 13.24 6.59 -3.53
N ALA A 104 12.26 6.46 -2.65
CA ALA A 104 12.39 6.72 -1.22
C ALA A 104 11.43 5.84 -0.43
N VAL A 105 11.81 5.56 0.81
CA VAL A 105 10.97 4.89 1.81
C VAL A 105 11.14 5.63 3.13
N GLU A 106 10.04 5.84 3.84
CA GLU A 106 10.01 6.45 5.16
C GLU A 106 9.18 5.63 6.14
N TRP A 107 9.58 5.69 7.41
CA TRP A 107 8.82 5.13 8.51
C TRP A 107 8.23 6.27 9.34
N LEU A 108 6.93 6.49 9.18
CA LEU A 108 6.22 7.63 9.78
C LEU A 108 5.18 7.19 10.80
N ALA A 109 5.08 7.92 11.90
CA ALA A 109 3.94 7.77 12.81
C ALA A 109 2.65 8.22 12.09
N PRO A 110 1.47 7.71 12.47
CA PRO A 110 0.20 8.10 11.84
C PRO A 110 -0.02 9.62 11.76
N LYS A 111 0.41 10.37 12.79
CA LYS A 111 0.30 11.85 12.81
C LYS A 111 1.18 12.55 11.79
N GLU A 112 2.23 11.90 11.31
CA GLU A 112 3.19 12.44 10.35
C GLU A 112 2.78 12.15 8.90
N LEU A 113 1.81 11.26 8.65
CA LEU A 113 1.40 10.88 7.30
C LEU A 113 0.90 12.07 6.46
N THR A 114 0.35 13.11 7.11
CA THR A 114 -0.11 14.35 6.43
C THR A 114 1.02 15.16 5.80
N THR A 115 2.27 14.87 6.16
CA THR A 115 3.44 15.56 5.59
C THR A 115 3.76 15.07 4.17
N LEU A 116 3.19 13.94 3.75
CA LEU A 116 3.42 13.33 2.44
C LEU A 116 2.28 13.65 1.47
N GLU A 117 2.60 13.74 0.18
CA GLU A 117 1.62 13.84 -0.89
C GLU A 117 1.23 12.43 -1.36
N TRP A 118 0.06 11.96 -0.93
CA TRP A 118 -0.39 10.59 -1.16
C TRP A 118 -1.08 10.38 -2.51
N ALA A 119 -0.95 9.18 -3.04
CA ALA A 119 -1.78 8.72 -4.14
C ALA A 119 -3.27 8.75 -3.75
N PRO A 120 -4.19 9.19 -4.64
CA PRO A 120 -5.58 9.41 -4.27
C PRO A 120 -6.33 8.19 -3.72
N ALA A 121 -5.95 6.97 -4.13
CA ALA A 121 -6.57 5.74 -3.65
C ALA A 121 -6.16 5.40 -2.20
N ASP A 122 -5.01 5.89 -1.75
CA ASP A 122 -4.43 5.62 -0.43
C ASP A 122 -4.96 6.58 0.65
N ILE A 123 -5.41 7.77 0.25
CA ILE A 123 -5.86 8.84 1.16
C ILE A 123 -6.89 8.35 2.20
N PRO A 124 -7.95 7.59 1.87
CA PRO A 124 -8.92 7.17 2.89
C PRO A 124 -8.33 6.25 3.96
N ALA A 125 -7.36 5.39 3.59
CA ALA A 125 -6.66 4.57 4.56
C ALA A 125 -5.74 5.43 5.45
N VAL A 126 -5.08 6.43 4.88
CA VAL A 126 -4.26 7.40 5.64
C VAL A 126 -5.10 8.17 6.66
N GLU A 127 -6.24 8.73 6.24
CA GLU A 127 -7.15 9.47 7.12
C GLU A 127 -7.61 8.58 8.28
N LYS A 128 -7.98 7.33 8.00
CA LYS A 128 -8.38 6.36 9.01
C LYS A 128 -7.25 6.01 9.98
N LEU A 129 -6.01 5.88 9.51
CA LEU A 129 -4.83 5.64 10.36
C LEU A 129 -4.54 6.80 11.29
N MET A 130 -4.76 8.04 10.83
CA MET A 130 -4.55 9.25 11.63
C MET A 130 -5.52 9.36 12.81
N GLU A 131 -6.72 8.81 12.69
CA GLU A 131 -7.72 8.77 13.75
C GLU A 131 -7.43 7.72 14.83
N MET A 132 -6.50 6.78 14.58
CA MET A 132 -6.16 5.74 15.54
C MET A 132 -5.29 6.30 16.67
N GLU A 133 -5.75 6.19 17.92
CA GLU A 133 -5.01 6.66 19.10
C GLU A 133 -3.71 5.89 19.34
N THR A 134 -3.64 4.63 18.90
CA THR A 134 -2.41 3.83 18.92
C THR A 134 -2.44 2.76 17.85
N ILE A 135 -1.36 2.65 17.09
CA ILE A 135 -1.10 1.56 16.17
C ILE A 135 -0.07 0.64 16.85
N ARG A 136 -0.46 -0.61 17.14
CA ARG A 136 0.38 -1.61 17.82
C ARG A 136 0.50 -2.87 16.99
#